data_AF-A0A550HKL8-F1
#
_entry.id   AF-A0A550HKL8-F1
#
_cell.length_a   1.000
_cell.length_b   1.000
_cell.length_c   1.000
_cell.angle_alpha   90.00
_cell.angle_beta   90.00
_cell.angle_gamma   90.00
#
_symmetry.space_group_name_H-M   'P 1'
#
loop_
_entity.id
_entity.type
_entity.pdbx_description
1 polymer ?
#
loop_
_entity_poly.entity_id
_entity_poly.type
_entity_poly.pdbx_seq_one_letter_code
_entity_poly.pdbx_strand_id
1 'polypeptide(L)' 'MVKKLLVKLSIVRKKDKYGNAIYRSPRIYLPIRFTDDSSFPFKEGQPLLAKIVGEKLVIEKMPKKKRKHVKSKT' A
#
# COMPACT_ATOMS: atom_id res chain seq x y z
N MET A 1 -20.69 3.80 1.20
CA MET A 1 -19.64 4.06 2.20
C MET A 1 -19.47 2.88 3.14
N VAL A 2 -18.55 1.98 2.80
CA VAL A 2 -18.15 0.87 3.68
C VAL A 2 -17.11 1.38 4.69
N LYS A 3 -17.44 1.39 5.98
CA LYS A 3 -16.56 1.94 7.03
C LYS A 3 -15.47 0.97 7.51
N LYS A 4 -15.76 -0.33 7.49
CA LYS A 4 -14.88 -1.40 8.01
C LYS A 4 -15.09 -2.67 7.21
N LEU A 5 -14.03 -3.48 7.10
CA LEU A 5 -14.05 -4.76 6.43
C LEU A 5 -13.08 -5.72 7.12
N LEU A 6 -13.48 -6.98 7.29
CA LEU A 6 -12.57 -8.05 7.70
C LEU A 6 -11.79 -8.55 6.47
N VAL A 7 -10.47 -8.50 6.53
CA VAL A 7 -9.56 -8.97 5.46
C VAL A 7 -8.54 -9.93 6.03
N LYS A 8 -7.94 -10.75 5.16
CA LYS A 8 -6.90 -11.72 5.56
C LYS A 8 -5.54 -11.30 5.01
N LEU A 9 -4.51 -11.46 5.83
CA LEU A 9 -3.13 -11.42 5.39
C LEU A 9 -2.80 -12.76 4.71
N SER A 10 -2.42 -12.69 3.45
CA SER A 10 -1.94 -13.84 2.67
C SER A 10 -0.43 -13.76 2.50
N ILE A 11 0.25 -14.91 2.44
CA ILE A 11 1.68 -14.97 2.15
C ILE A 11 1.85 -15.74 0.86
N VAL A 12 2.16 -15.02 -0.21
CA VAL A 12 2.54 -15.64 -1.49
C VAL A 12 4.00 -16.09 -1.38
N ARG A 13 4.24 -17.38 -1.59
CA ARG A 13 5.59 -17.98 -1.53
C ARG A 13 6.04 -18.33 -2.95
N LYS A 14 7.15 -17.75 -3.40
CA LYS A 14 7.83 -18.19 -4.63
C LYS A 14 8.79 -19.32 -4.27
N LYS A 15 8.65 -20.45 -4.94
CA LYS A 15 9.55 -21.60 -4.80
C LYS A 15 10.73 -21.49 -5.78
N ASP A 16 11.90 -22.02 -5.42
CA ASP A 16 13.00 -22.28 -6.34
C ASP A 16 12.73 -23.55 -7.19
N LYS A 17 13.70 -23.87 -8.06
CA LYS A 17 13.73 -25.10 -8.85
C LYS A 17 13.83 -26.39 -8.01
N TYR A 18 14.10 -26.29 -6.71
CA TYR A 18 14.21 -27.40 -5.75
C TYR A 18 13.02 -27.46 -4.77
N GLY A 19 12.00 -26.60 -4.93
CA GLY A 19 10.81 -26.55 -4.09
C GLY A 19 10.93 -25.72 -2.81
N ASN A 20 12.09 -25.13 -2.51
CA ASN A 20 12.31 -24.27 -1.34
C ASN A 20 11.74 -22.87 -1.56
N ALA A 21 11.16 -22.26 -0.52
CA ALA A 21 10.62 -20.91 -0.62
C ALA A 21 11.74 -19.85 -0.58
N ILE A 22 12.13 -19.29 -1.73
CA ILE A 22 13.15 -18.21 -1.80
C ILE A 22 12.56 -16.86 -1.39
N TYR A 23 11.27 -16.64 -1.66
CA TYR A 23 10.67 -15.32 -1.49
C TYR A 23 9.27 -15.43 -0.89
N ARG A 24 9.00 -14.60 0.10
CA ARG A 24 7.69 -14.45 0.74
C ARG A 24 7.20 -13.03 0.50
N SER A 25 5.99 -12.92 -0.07
CA SER A 25 5.31 -11.65 -0.32
C SER A 25 4.02 -11.63 0.51
N PRO A 26 4.03 -10.99 1.70
CA PRO A 26 2.81 -10.72 2.45
C PRO A 26 1.92 -9.76 1.67
N ARG A 27 0.64 -10.08 1.55
CA ARG A 27 -0.36 -9.29 0.80
C ARG A 27 -1.66 -9.23 1.59
N ILE A 28 -2.23 -8.04 1.68
CA ILE A 28 -3.59 -7.83 2.17
C ILE A 28 -4.48 -7.66 0.95
N TYR A 29 -5.44 -8.57 0.77
CA TYR A 29 -6.42 -8.44 -0.30
C TYR A 29 -7.55 -7.50 0.14
N LEU A 30 -7.80 -6.47 -0.67
CA LEU A 30 -8.94 -5.56 -0.50
C LEU A 30 -9.98 -5.89 -1.59
N PRO A 31 -11.21 -6.28 -1.22
CA PRO A 31 -12.28 -6.58 -2.18
C PRO A 31 -12.70 -5.36 -3.01
N ILE A 32 -13.15 -5.63 -4.23
CA ILE A 32 -13.58 -4.59 -5.19
C ILE A 32 -14.66 -3.65 -4.63
N ARG A 33 -15.64 -4.20 -3.89
CA ARG A 33 -16.70 -3.39 -3.25
C ARG A 33 -16.18 -2.37 -2.23
N PHE A 34 -14.95 -2.56 -1.73
CA PHE A 34 -14.29 -1.63 -0.83
C PHE A 34 -13.41 -0.63 -1.59
N THR A 35 -12.73 -1.06 -2.67
CA THR A 35 -11.83 -0.20 -3.45
C THR A 35 -12.54 0.69 -4.45
N ASP A 36 -13.71 0.29 -4.94
CA ASP A 36 -14.52 1.07 -5.89
C ASP A 36 -15.45 2.07 -5.21
N ASP A 37 -15.52 2.06 -3.87
CA ASP A 37 -16.23 3.08 -3.11
C ASP A 37 -15.57 4.44 -3.35
N SER A 38 -16.37 5.47 -3.63
CA SER A 38 -15.85 6.82 -3.95
C SER A 38 -15.05 7.45 -2.81
N SER A 39 -15.17 6.93 -1.58
CA SER A 39 -14.35 7.34 -0.44
C SER A 39 -13.01 6.62 -0.33
N PHE A 40 -12.74 5.60 -1.15
CA PHE A 40 -11.47 4.88 -1.13
C PHE A 40 -10.32 5.85 -1.49
N PRO A 41 -9.33 6.03 -0.61
CA PRO A 41 -8.41 7.14 -0.73
C PRO A 41 -7.31 6.90 -1.76
N PHE A 42 -7.20 5.70 -2.34
CA PHE A 42 -6.07 5.32 -3.17
C PHE A 42 -6.42 5.04 -4.63
N LYS A 43 -5.44 5.28 -5.50
CA LYS A 43 -5.48 4.93 -6.92
C LYS A 43 -4.47 3.83 -7.22
N GLU A 44 -4.74 3.01 -8.22
CA GLU A 44 -3.79 2.03 -8.72
C GLU A 44 -2.48 2.72 -9.17
N GLY A 45 -1.35 2.07 -8.92
CA GLY A 45 -0.02 2.53 -9.34
C GLY A 45 0.54 3.75 -8.58
N GLN A 46 -0.25 4.41 -7.73
CA GLN A 46 0.27 5.56 -6.99
C GLN A 46 1.21 5.13 -5.85
N PRO A 47 2.27 5.89 -5.54
CA PRO A 47 3.13 5.60 -4.41
C PRO A 47 2.41 5.84 -3.08
N LEU A 48 2.54 4.88 -2.18
CA LEU A 48 1.96 4.90 -0.83
C LEU A 48 3.07 4.77 0.22
N LEU A 49 2.83 5.35 1.39
CA LEU A 49 3.64 5.16 2.57
C LEU A 49 2.94 4.14 3.48
N ALA A 50 3.63 3.07 3.84
CA ALA A 50 3.19 2.13 4.87
C ALA A 50 4.01 2.37 6.14
N LYS A 51 3.35 2.56 7.27
CA LYS A 51 4.00 2.77 8.57
C LYS A 51 3.30 1.97 9.67
N ILE A 52 4.06 1.63 10.70
CA ILE A 52 3.55 1.01 11.93
C ILE A 52 3.37 2.12 12.97
N VAL A 53 2.17 2.25 13.53
CA VAL A 53 1.86 3.19 14.61
C VAL A 53 1.25 2.41 15.76
N GLY A 54 2.04 2.15 16.79
CA GLY A 54 1.67 1.20 17.84
C GLY A 54 1.44 -0.19 17.23
N GLU A 55 0.25 -0.75 17.45
CA GLU A 55 -0.15 -2.07 16.93
C GLU A 55 -0.87 -2.01 15.58
N LYS A 56 -0.86 -0.85 14.90
CA LYS A 56 -1.63 -0.64 13.66
C LYS A 56 -0.70 -0.47 12.46
N LEU A 57 -1.02 -1.18 11.37
CA LEU A 57 -0.51 -0.85 10.04
C LEU A 57 -1.35 0.30 9.46
N VAL A 58 -0.71 1.43 9.18
CA VAL A 58 -1.34 2.62 8.59
C VAL A 58 -0.75 2.83 7.20
N ILE A 59 -1.64 2.94 6.20
CA ILE A 59 -1.27 3.26 4.82
C ILE A 59 -1.72 4.68 4.52
N GLU A 60 -0.82 5.50 3.97
CA GLU A 60 -1.05 6.90 3.65
C GLU A 60 -0.60 7.22 2.22
N LYS A 61 -1.14 8.29 1.64
CA LYS A 61 -0.62 8.83 0.39
C LYS A 61 0.80 9.31 0.61
N MET A 62 1.72 8.99 -0.30
CA MET A 62 3.06 9.56 -0.24
C MET A 62 2.95 11.09 -0.42
N PRO A 63 3.50 11.90 0.52
CA PRO A 63 3.43 13.35 0.40
C PRO A 63 4.19 13.79 -0.84
N LYS A 64 3.57 14.65 -1.67
CA LYS A 64 4.28 15.28 -2.79
C LYS A 64 5.45 16.08 -2.22
N LYS A 65 6.68 15.74 -2.59
CA LYS A 65 7.85 16.59 -2.30
C LYS A 65 7.51 17.99 -2.82
N LYS A 66 7.38 18.98 -1.93
CA LYS A 66 7.32 20.38 -2.35
C LYS A 66 8.62 20.64 -3.11
N ARG A 67 8.56 20.79 -4.43
CA ARG A 67 9.70 21.27 -5.23
C ARG A 67 10.10 22.59 -4.61
N LYS A 68 11.27 22.68 -3.98
CA LYS A 68 11.82 23.97 -3.55
C LYS A 68 11.95 24.79 -4.83
N HIS A 69 11.15 25.85 -4.96
CA HIS A 69 11.38 26.87 -5.97
C HIS A 69 12.75 27.49 -5.66
N VAL A 70 13.78 27.05 -6.36
CA VAL A 70 15.06 27.75 -6.37
C VAL A 70 14.78 29.02 -7.17
N LYS A 71 14.64 30.15 -6.48
CA LYS A 71 14.63 31.45 -7.14
C LYS A 71 15.97 31.61 -7.85
N SER A 72 15.95 31.59 -9.18
CA SER A 72 17.07 32.07 -9.99
C SER A 72 17.26 33.55 -9.65
N LYS A 73 18.38 33.90 -9.02
CA LYS A 73 18.83 35.30 -8.96
C LYS A 73 19.20 35.71 -10.39
N THR A 74 18.54 36.75 -10.88
CA THR A 74 18.93 37.54 -12.05
C THR A 74 20.09 38.44 -11.68
#